data_AF-A0AAW5HIT9-F1
#
_entry.id   AF-A0AAW5HIT9-F1
#
_cell.length_a   1.000
_cell.length_b   1.000
_cell.length_c   1.000
_cell.angle_alpha   90.00
_cell.angle_beta   90.00
_cell.angle_gamma   90.00
#
_symmetry.space_group_name_H-M   'P 1'
#
loop_
_entity.id
_entity.type
_entity.pdbx_description
1 polymer ?
#
loop_
_entity_poly.entity_id
_entity_poly.type
_entity_poly.pdbx_seq_one_letter_code
_entity_poly.pdbx_strand_id
1 'polypeptide(L)'
;MNALLKELHAYHHEVATKINQIKELLERIRHGSAGADDRKLLFKQLEALHGDAERHHHENEELIRLALLATEAPIHQRVKDIEQDHQAFKRIAGQLKMLEHSTQEARVIADTIEDFIKKYYDHMDAEENIFFPVADKWLSDTQWQEIKLQWHQSAL
;
A
#
# COMPACT_ATOMS: atom_id res chain seq x y z
N MET A 1 17.70 -8.37 -8.10
CA MET A 1 16.44 -8.38 -7.35
C MET A 1 16.20 -9.71 -6.67
N ASN A 2 16.37 -9.70 -5.35
CA ASN A 2 16.05 -10.77 -4.42
C ASN A 2 14.61 -11.30 -4.61
N ALA A 3 14.38 -12.59 -4.30
CA ALA A 3 13.07 -13.22 -4.44
C ALA A 3 11.99 -12.58 -3.55
N LEU A 4 12.35 -12.12 -2.34
CA LEU A 4 11.42 -11.47 -1.43
C LEU A 4 10.94 -10.11 -1.99
N LEU A 5 11.86 -9.33 -2.59
CA LEU A 5 11.49 -8.09 -3.27
C LEU A 5 10.57 -8.36 -4.46
N LYS A 6 10.78 -9.44 -5.22
CA LYS A 6 9.87 -9.83 -6.31
C LYS A 6 8.46 -10.14 -5.80
N GLU A 7 8.32 -10.70 -4.61
CA GLU A 7 7.03 -10.96 -3.98
C GLU A 7 6.32 -9.64 -3.64
N LEU A 8 7.03 -8.67 -3.06
CA LEU A 8 6.50 -7.33 -2.79
C LEU A 8 6.09 -6.59 -4.08
N HIS A 9 6.93 -6.64 -5.13
CA HIS A 9 6.60 -6.11 -6.45
C HIS A 9 5.33 -6.74 -7.04
N ALA A 10 5.17 -8.06 -6.90
CA ALA A 10 3.97 -8.75 -7.38
C ALA A 10 2.72 -8.27 -6.62
N TYR A 11 2.85 -8.08 -5.30
CA TYR A 11 1.78 -7.51 -4.48
C TYR A 11 1.38 -6.10 -4.95
N HIS A 12 2.36 -5.21 -5.19
CA HIS A 12 2.09 -3.87 -5.75
C HIS A 12 1.33 -3.91 -7.07
N HIS A 13 1.63 -4.88 -7.94
CA HIS A 13 0.90 -5.05 -9.20
C HIS A 13 -0.58 -5.43 -8.99
N GLU A 14 -0.85 -6.32 -8.03
CA GLU A 14 -2.22 -6.70 -7.65
C GLU A 14 -2.98 -5.50 -7.04
N VAL A 15 -2.33 -4.76 -6.15
CA VAL A 15 -2.90 -3.55 -5.54
C VAL A 15 -3.19 -2.49 -6.61
N ALA A 16 -2.26 -2.23 -7.53
CA ALA A 16 -2.47 -1.29 -8.63
C ALA A 16 -3.68 -1.68 -9.49
N THR A 17 -3.91 -2.99 -9.71
CA THR A 17 -5.08 -3.50 -10.43
C THR A 17 -6.37 -3.18 -9.67
N LYS A 18 -6.42 -3.41 -8.36
CA LYS A 18 -7.57 -3.07 -7.51
C LYS A 18 -7.83 -1.55 -7.47
N ILE A 19 -6.77 -0.75 -7.35
CA ILE A 19 -6.87 0.71 -7.37
C ILE A 19 -7.47 1.22 -8.70
N ASN A 20 -7.11 0.62 -9.83
CA ASN A 20 -7.72 0.98 -11.12
C ASN A 20 -9.24 0.69 -11.14
N GLN A 21 -9.67 -0.44 -10.60
CA GLN A 21 -11.11 -0.75 -10.46
C GLN A 21 -11.84 0.25 -9.54
N ILE A 22 -11.18 0.66 -8.46
CA ILE A 22 -11.69 1.69 -7.54
C ILE A 22 -11.84 3.04 -8.25
N LYS A 23 -10.84 3.45 -9.05
CA LYS A 23 -10.92 4.68 -9.85
C LYS A 23 -12.10 4.67 -10.82
N GLU A 24 -12.34 3.56 -11.52
CA GLU A 24 -13.49 3.43 -12.43
C GLU A 24 -14.83 3.58 -11.72
N LEU A 25 -14.96 3.00 -10.52
CA LEU A 25 -16.14 3.16 -9.66
C LEU A 25 -16.31 4.62 -9.20
N LEU A 26 -15.19 5.26 -8.83
CA LEU A 26 -15.17 6.64 -8.36
C LEU A 26 -15.68 7.62 -9.41
N GLU A 27 -15.24 7.45 -10.67
CA GLU A 27 -15.68 8.28 -11.79
C GLU A 27 -17.19 8.12 -12.05
N ARG A 28 -17.71 6.88 -11.98
CA ARG A 28 -19.17 6.66 -12.12
C ARG A 28 -19.97 7.35 -11.02
N ILE A 29 -19.44 7.39 -9.80
CA ILE A 29 -20.05 8.08 -8.65
C ILE A 29 -19.99 9.60 -8.83
N ARG A 30 -18.85 10.13 -9.26
CA ARG A 30 -18.63 11.56 -9.52
C ARG A 30 -19.62 12.09 -10.56
N HIS A 31 -19.91 11.30 -11.60
CA HIS A 31 -20.84 11.67 -12.67
C HIS A 31 -22.32 11.37 -12.39
N GLY A 32 -22.66 10.85 -11.21
CA GLY A 32 -24.05 10.53 -10.86
C GLY A 32 -24.66 9.37 -11.66
N SER A 33 -23.84 8.61 -12.38
CA SER A 33 -24.25 7.40 -13.11
C SER A 33 -24.21 6.14 -12.26
N ALA A 34 -23.69 6.23 -11.04
CA ALA A 34 -23.55 5.11 -10.10
C ALA A 34 -24.86 4.80 -9.37
N GLY A 35 -25.16 3.51 -9.23
CA GLY A 35 -26.24 3.02 -8.37
C GLY A 35 -25.83 2.86 -6.91
N ALA A 36 -26.78 2.52 -6.04
CA ALA A 36 -26.49 2.20 -4.64
C ALA A 36 -25.52 1.01 -4.48
N ASP A 37 -25.53 0.08 -5.44
CA ASP A 37 -24.64 -1.09 -5.44
C ASP A 37 -23.20 -0.72 -5.83
N ASP A 38 -22.98 0.28 -6.68
CA ASP A 38 -21.64 0.78 -7.00
C ASP A 38 -20.96 1.39 -5.77
N ARG A 39 -21.71 2.15 -4.94
CA ARG A 39 -21.18 2.71 -3.69
C ARG A 39 -20.76 1.62 -2.72
N LYS A 40 -21.60 0.59 -2.52
CA LYS A 40 -21.24 -0.56 -1.66
C LYS A 40 -20.02 -1.30 -2.21
N LEU A 41 -19.96 -1.50 -3.53
CA LEU A 41 -18.83 -2.15 -4.18
C LEU A 41 -17.54 -1.34 -4.01
N LEU A 42 -17.58 -0.02 -4.15
CA LEU A 42 -16.44 0.87 -3.92
C LEU A 42 -15.86 0.69 -2.52
N PHE A 43 -16.70 0.77 -1.47
CA PHE A 43 -16.23 0.62 -0.10
C PHE A 43 -15.73 -0.79 0.22
N LYS A 44 -16.36 -1.83 -0.36
CA LYS A 44 -15.86 -3.20 -0.28
C LYS A 44 -14.47 -3.35 -0.90
N GLN A 45 -14.20 -2.71 -2.04
CA GLN A 45 -12.89 -2.74 -2.68
C GLN A 45 -11.83 -1.97 -1.87
N LEU A 46 -12.20 -0.81 -1.30
CA LEU A 46 -11.34 -0.07 -0.38
C LEU A 46 -11.01 -0.87 0.88
N GLU A 47 -11.97 -1.56 1.48
CA GLU A 47 -11.72 -2.43 2.64
C GLU A 47 -10.78 -3.60 2.27
N ALA A 48 -10.89 -4.13 1.05
CA ALA A 48 -10.03 -5.19 0.55
C ALA A 48 -8.56 -4.76 0.33
N LEU A 49 -8.27 -3.45 0.26
CA LEU A 49 -6.90 -2.91 0.27
C LEU A 49 -6.29 -2.87 1.68
N HIS A 50 -7.07 -3.08 2.75
CA HIS A 50 -6.60 -2.95 4.12
C HIS A 50 -6.74 -4.25 4.93
N GLY A 51 -6.71 -5.39 4.23
CA GLY A 51 -6.81 -6.72 4.85
C GLY A 51 -5.48 -7.25 5.40
N ASP A 52 -5.48 -8.51 5.81
CA ASP A 52 -4.28 -9.17 6.36
C ASP A 52 -3.11 -9.24 5.37
N ALA A 53 -3.40 -9.33 4.06
CA ALA A 53 -2.35 -9.34 3.03
C ALA A 53 -1.56 -8.02 3.02
N GLU A 54 -2.24 -6.87 3.09
CA GLU A 54 -1.63 -5.54 3.20
C GLU A 54 -0.81 -5.41 4.48
N ARG A 55 -1.38 -5.90 5.59
CA ARG A 55 -0.70 -5.87 6.89
C ARG A 55 0.61 -6.67 6.85
N HIS A 56 0.56 -7.90 6.33
CA HIS A 56 1.75 -8.74 6.20
C HIS A 56 2.76 -8.17 5.21
N HIS A 57 2.29 -7.56 4.11
CA HIS A 57 3.14 -6.87 3.15
C HIS A 57 3.96 -5.75 3.81
N HIS A 58 3.31 -4.84 4.54
CA HIS A 58 4.00 -3.77 5.28
C HIS A 58 4.90 -4.31 6.41
N GLU A 59 4.49 -5.39 7.10
CA GLU A 59 5.33 -6.04 8.11
C GLU A 59 6.62 -6.62 7.49
N ASN A 60 6.51 -7.21 6.30
CA ASN A 60 7.65 -7.74 5.55
C ASN A 60 8.59 -6.63 5.04
N GLU A 61 8.04 -5.51 4.59
CA GLU A 61 8.83 -4.32 4.23
C GLU A 61 9.59 -3.76 5.42
N GLU A 62 8.95 -3.74 6.59
CA GLU A 62 9.57 -3.26 7.83
C GLU A 62 10.78 -4.13 8.23
N LEU A 63 10.71 -5.46 8.04
CA LEU A 63 11.88 -6.34 8.25
C LEU A 63 13.06 -5.93 7.36
N ILE A 64 12.80 -5.67 6.08
CA ILE A 64 13.84 -5.23 5.12
C ILE A 64 14.37 -3.84 5.49
N ARG A 65 13.47 -2.92 5.85
CA ARG A 65 13.80 -1.54 6.17
C ARG A 65 14.70 -1.46 7.40
N LEU A 66 14.37 -2.19 8.46
CA LEU A 66 15.17 -2.25 9.68
C LEU A 66 16.55 -2.88 9.42
N ALA A 67 16.60 -3.97 8.65
CA ALA A 67 17.88 -4.58 8.27
C ALA A 67 18.75 -3.61 7.45
N LEU A 68 18.14 -2.85 6.54
CA LEU A 68 18.84 -1.86 5.72
C LEU A 68 19.34 -0.67 6.56
N LEU A 69 18.54 -0.18 7.50
CA LEU A 69 18.91 0.90 8.42
C LEU A 69 20.06 0.51 9.37
N ALA A 70 20.28 -0.78 9.60
CA ALA A 70 21.41 -1.30 10.36
C ALA A 70 22.72 -1.39 9.55
N THR A 71 22.71 -1.00 8.27
CA THR A 71 23.90 -0.97 7.41
C THR A 71 24.50 0.43 7.31
N GLU A 72 25.69 0.53 6.70
CA GLU A 72 26.35 1.80 6.34
C GLU A 72 25.85 2.39 5.01
N ALA A 73 24.71 1.91 4.48
CA ALA A 73 24.16 2.39 3.22
C ALA A 73 23.80 3.89 3.30
N PRO A 74 23.96 4.66 2.21
CA PRO A 74 23.48 6.04 2.15
C PRO A 74 21.94 6.06 2.04
N ILE A 75 21.26 6.04 3.19
CA ILE A 75 19.80 5.94 3.25
C ILE A 75 19.13 7.26 2.88
N HIS A 76 18.34 7.23 1.80
CA HIS A 76 17.48 8.33 1.39
C HIS A 76 16.36 8.58 2.41
N GLN A 77 15.94 9.84 2.59
CA GLN A 77 14.91 10.18 3.58
C GLN A 77 13.59 9.43 3.36
N ARG A 78 13.18 9.21 2.11
CA ARG A 78 11.97 8.42 1.79
C ARG A 78 11.98 7.01 2.38
N VAL A 79 13.14 6.35 2.48
CA VAL A 79 13.24 5.03 3.13
C VAL A 79 12.91 5.11 4.62
N LYS A 80 13.26 6.23 5.28
CA LYS A 80 12.92 6.46 6.69
C LYS A 80 11.44 6.77 6.88
N ASP A 81 10.82 7.40 5.89
CA ASP A 81 9.43 7.84 5.93
C ASP A 81 8.42 6.71 5.67
N ILE A 82 8.85 5.58 5.07
CA ILE A 82 7.97 4.41 4.75
C ILE A 82 7.12 3.97 5.94
N GLU A 83 7.73 3.81 7.12
CA GLU A 83 6.99 3.43 8.33
C GLU A 83 5.89 4.46 8.67
N GLN A 84 6.17 5.75 8.47
CA GLN A 84 5.19 6.80 8.74
C GLN A 84 4.03 6.74 7.74
N ASP A 85 4.32 6.43 6.48
CA ASP A 85 3.31 6.21 5.43
C ASP A 85 2.41 5.01 5.80
N HIS A 86 2.99 3.87 6.20
CA HIS A 86 2.23 2.69 6.66
C HIS A 86 1.32 3.02 7.86
N GLN A 87 1.82 3.77 8.84
CA GLN A 87 1.02 4.19 9.99
C GLN A 87 -0.09 5.18 9.58
N ALA A 88 0.15 6.03 8.58
CA ALA A 88 -0.86 6.92 8.03
C ALA A 88 -1.97 6.14 7.31
N PHE A 89 -1.65 5.11 6.54
CA PHE A 89 -2.65 4.27 5.87
C PHE A 89 -3.55 3.54 6.86
N LYS A 90 -3.01 3.02 7.97
CA LYS A 90 -3.83 2.44 9.06
C LYS A 90 -4.87 3.43 9.59
N ARG A 91 -4.52 4.72 9.71
CA ARG A 91 -5.46 5.77 10.15
C ARG A 91 -6.49 6.10 9.06
N ILE A 92 -6.06 6.24 7.81
CA ILE A 92 -6.93 6.58 6.68
C ILE A 92 -7.95 5.46 6.43
N ALA A 93 -7.56 4.18 6.56
CA ALA A 93 -8.48 3.04 6.44
C ALA A 93 -9.71 3.17 7.37
N GLY A 94 -9.48 3.58 8.62
CA GLY A 94 -10.57 3.85 9.58
C GLY A 94 -11.48 5.00 9.13
N GLN A 95 -10.90 6.06 8.56
CA GLN A 95 -11.67 7.21 8.02
C GLN A 95 -12.51 6.80 6.80
N LEU A 96 -11.94 6.00 5.88
CA LEU A 96 -12.66 5.48 4.71
C LEU A 96 -13.87 4.64 5.12
N LYS A 97 -13.75 3.81 6.15
CA LYS A 97 -14.88 3.03 6.69
C LYS A 97 -16.00 3.92 7.23
N MET A 98 -15.67 5.05 7.84
CA MET A 98 -16.68 6.02 8.30
C MET A 98 -17.41 6.72 7.14
N LEU A 99 -16.75 6.89 6.00
CA LEU A 99 -17.37 7.51 4.81
C LEU A 99 -18.45 6.62 4.19
N GLU A 100 -18.35 5.30 4.33
CA GLU A 100 -19.32 4.35 3.76
C GLU A 100 -20.75 4.70 4.19
N HIS A 101 -20.94 4.97 5.48
CA HIS A 101 -22.24 5.28 6.08
C HIS A 101 -22.49 6.79 6.24
N SER A 102 -21.61 7.63 5.70
CA SER A 102 -21.74 9.09 5.83
C SER A 102 -22.82 9.67 4.90
N THR A 103 -23.36 10.82 5.30
CA THR A 103 -24.27 11.66 4.50
C THR A 103 -23.52 12.73 3.69
N GLN A 104 -22.19 12.63 3.58
CA GLN A 104 -21.39 13.58 2.82
C GLN A 104 -21.74 13.53 1.33
N GLU A 105 -21.53 14.65 0.64
CA GLU A 105 -21.73 14.72 -0.81
C GLU A 105 -20.81 13.75 -1.55
N ALA A 106 -21.31 13.16 -2.63
CA ALA A 106 -20.56 12.20 -3.44
C ALA A 106 -19.20 12.75 -3.91
N ARG A 107 -19.12 14.05 -4.19
CA ARG A 107 -17.87 14.73 -4.56
C ARG A 107 -16.84 14.72 -3.43
N VAL A 108 -17.25 14.97 -2.18
CA VAL A 108 -16.33 14.98 -1.03
C VAL A 108 -15.80 13.58 -0.74
N ILE A 109 -16.67 12.56 -0.85
CA ILE A 109 -16.26 11.16 -0.75
C ILE A 109 -15.26 10.83 -1.87
N ALA A 110 -15.55 11.24 -3.10
CA ALA A 110 -14.68 10.99 -4.24
C ALA A 110 -13.29 11.64 -4.06
N ASP A 111 -13.25 12.93 -3.72
CA ASP A 111 -12.00 13.66 -3.53
C ASP A 111 -11.16 13.06 -2.37
N THR A 112 -11.81 12.59 -1.29
CA THR A 112 -11.10 11.94 -0.17
C THR A 112 -10.45 10.61 -0.58
N ILE A 113 -11.16 9.80 -1.37
CA ILE A 113 -10.65 8.52 -1.88
C ILE A 113 -9.54 8.74 -2.91
N GLU A 114 -9.68 9.75 -3.76
CA GLU A 114 -8.65 10.12 -4.73
C GLU A 114 -7.35 10.56 -4.05
N ASP A 115 -7.44 11.37 -2.99
CA ASP A 115 -6.30 11.75 -2.15
C ASP A 115 -5.63 10.55 -1.48
N PHE A 116 -6.42 9.56 -1.05
CA PHE A 116 -5.89 8.30 -0.51
C PHE A 116 -5.13 7.52 -1.59
N ILE A 117 -5.74 7.33 -2.76
CA ILE A 117 -5.13 6.62 -3.89
C ILE A 117 -3.82 7.29 -4.34
N LYS A 118 -3.79 8.62 -4.38
CA LYS A 118 -2.57 9.37 -4.72
C LYS A 118 -1.44 9.06 -3.73
N LYS A 119 -1.72 9.14 -2.43
CA LYS A 119 -0.73 8.80 -1.39
C LYS A 119 -0.25 7.36 -1.50
N TYR A 120 -1.14 6.43 -1.84
CA TYR A 120 -0.80 5.03 -2.03
C TYR A 120 0.17 4.84 -3.22
N TYR A 121 -0.07 5.51 -4.35
CA TYR A 121 0.88 5.48 -5.47
C TYR A 121 2.22 6.16 -5.14
N ASP A 122 2.21 7.31 -4.46
CA ASP A 122 3.43 8.01 -4.04
C ASP A 122 4.28 7.13 -3.08
N HIS A 123 3.62 6.31 -2.26
CA HIS A 123 4.25 5.33 -1.39
C HIS A 123 4.88 4.18 -2.17
N MET A 124 4.09 3.48 -3.00
CA MET A 124 4.61 2.39 -3.85
C MET A 124 5.77 2.90 -4.71
N ASP A 125 5.65 4.07 -5.35
CA ASP A 125 6.73 4.63 -6.18
C ASP A 125 8.05 4.83 -5.40
N ALA A 126 7.95 5.33 -4.17
CA ALA A 126 9.12 5.49 -3.30
C ALA A 126 9.75 4.13 -2.95
N GLU A 127 8.94 3.10 -2.76
CA GLU A 127 9.44 1.76 -2.46
C GLU A 127 10.13 1.14 -3.67
N GLU A 128 9.41 1.11 -4.77
CA GLU A 128 9.74 0.53 -6.06
C GLU A 128 11.01 1.15 -6.68
N ASN A 129 11.17 2.48 -6.58
CA ASN A 129 12.24 3.22 -7.24
C ASN A 129 13.37 3.68 -6.30
N ILE A 130 13.19 3.62 -4.98
CA ILE A 130 14.21 4.07 -4.01
C ILE A 130 14.53 2.96 -3.00
N PHE A 131 13.54 2.46 -2.27
CA PHE A 131 13.78 1.51 -1.19
C PHE A 131 14.29 0.16 -1.68
N PHE A 132 13.55 -0.51 -2.56
CA PHE A 132 13.89 -1.85 -3.03
C PHE A 132 15.24 -1.89 -3.77
N PRO A 133 15.58 -0.93 -4.65
CA PRO A 133 16.90 -0.91 -5.28
C PRO A 133 18.05 -0.73 -4.27
N VAL A 134 17.85 0.08 -3.22
CA VAL A 134 18.87 0.27 -2.18
C VAL A 134 19.00 -0.98 -1.32
N ALA A 135 17.88 -1.61 -0.94
CA ALA A 135 17.87 -2.87 -0.20
C ALA A 135 18.58 -4.00 -0.98
N ASP A 136 18.24 -4.20 -2.26
CA ASP A 136 18.84 -5.23 -3.12
C ASP A 136 20.36 -5.04 -3.26
N LYS A 137 20.83 -3.80 -3.25
CA LYS A 137 22.24 -3.45 -3.39
C LYS A 137 23.04 -3.65 -2.10
N TRP A 138 22.47 -3.35 -0.94
CA TRP A 138 23.22 -3.21 0.31
C TRP A 138 23.02 -4.35 1.31
N LEU A 139 21.89 -5.06 1.23
CA LEU A 139 21.68 -6.21 2.09
C LEU A 139 22.48 -7.41 1.60
N SER A 140 23.24 -7.99 2.52
CA SER A 140 24.01 -9.21 2.28
C SER A 140 23.10 -10.45 2.20
N ASP A 141 23.61 -11.53 1.61
CA ASP A 141 22.90 -12.80 1.54
C ASP A 141 22.50 -13.32 2.94
N THR A 142 23.34 -13.13 3.96
CA THR A 142 23.04 -13.51 5.34
C THR A 142 21.83 -12.75 5.89
N GLN A 143 21.80 -11.43 5.71
CA GLN A 143 20.66 -10.61 6.15
C GLN A 143 19.37 -11.01 5.40
N TRP A 144 19.47 -11.33 4.10
CA TRP A 144 18.32 -11.83 3.35
C TRP A 144 17.82 -13.18 3.89
N GLN A 145 18.70 -14.08 4.31
CA GLN A 145 18.26 -15.33 4.95
C GLN A 145 17.60 -15.07 6.31
N GLU A 146 18.12 -14.15 7.11
CA GLU A 146 17.53 -13.77 8.40
C GLU A 146 16.13 -13.15 8.26
N ILE A 147 15.95 -12.28 7.27
CA ILE A 147 14.64 -11.71 6.91
C ILE A 147 13.69 -12.83 6.49
N LYS A 148 14.15 -13.76 5.64
CA LYS A 148 13.33 -14.87 5.15
C LYS A 148 12.78 -15.76 6.28
N LEU A 149 13.52 -15.92 7.38
CA LEU A 149 13.07 -16.70 8.54
C LEU A 149 11.88 -16.07 9.28
N GLN A 150 11.70 -14.76 9.15
CA GLN A 150 10.63 -13.99 9.79
C GLN A 150 9.53 -13.59 8.80
N TRP A 151 9.68 -13.96 7.53
CA TRP A 151 8.81 -13.52 6.45
C TRP A 151 7.39 -14.08 6.61
N HIS A 152 6.42 -13.17 6.57
CA HIS A 152 5.01 -13.54 6.50
C HIS A 152 4.70 -14.00 5.07
N GLN A 153 4.29 -15.26 4.93
CA GLN A 153 3.80 -15.76 3.64
C GLN A 153 2.41 -15.16 3.39
N SER A 154 2.26 -14.51 2.24
CA SER A 154 0.94 -14.14 1.76
C SER A 154 0.15 -15.41 1.46
N ALA A 155 -1.01 -15.59 2.10
CA ALA A 155 -1.95 -16.64 1.71
C ALA A 155 -2.49 -16.26 0.31
N LEU A 156 -2.06 -17.01 -0.70
CA LEU A 156 -2.63 -16.98 -2.05
C LEU A 156 -4.11 -17.40 -2.01
#